data_AF-A0A158CAY8-F1
#
_entry.id   AF-A0A158CAY8-F1
#
_cell.length_a   1.000
_cell.length_b   1.000
_cell.length_c   1.000
_cell.angle_alpha   90.00
_cell.angle_beta   90.00
_cell.angle_gamma   90.00
#
_symmetry.space_group_name_H-M   'P 1'
#
loop_
_entity.id
_entity.type
_entity.pdbx_description
1 polymer ?
#
loop_
_entity_poly.entity_id
_entity_poly.type
_entity_poly.pdbx_seq_one_letter_code
_entity_poly.pdbx_strand_id
1 'polypeptide(L)' 'MLTPEGADDAETIVRPCTSGGWQVEVPTSGGVNVTIVPTEQDALALARSIGPTIQVRVLPATECQSSRSALDPDQV' A
#
# COMPACT_ATOMS: atom_id res chain seq x y z
N MET A 1 -9.17 30.05 -6.56
CA MET A 1 -9.92 29.04 -5.80
C MET A 1 -9.69 27.71 -6.50
N LEU A 2 -8.64 26.97 -6.15
CA LEU A 2 -8.43 25.60 -6.64
C LEU A 2 -9.10 24.69 -5.63
N THR A 3 -10.25 24.13 -5.98
CA THR A 3 -10.77 22.92 -5.34
C THR A 3 -9.67 21.88 -5.43
N PRO A 4 -9.23 21.24 -4.34
CA PRO A 4 -8.40 20.04 -4.45
C PRO A 4 -9.30 18.88 -4.93
N GLU A 5 -9.87 19.03 -6.12
CA GLU A 5 -10.50 17.96 -6.90
C GLU A 5 -9.42 16.92 -7.21
N GLY A 6 -9.28 15.92 -6.35
CA GLY A 6 -8.38 14.78 -6.56
C GLY A 6 -7.62 14.30 -5.34
N ALA A 7 -7.66 15.01 -4.21
CA ALA A 7 -7.03 14.54 -2.97
C ALA A 7 -7.99 13.77 -2.04
N ASP A 8 -9.29 14.03 -2.13
CA ASP A 8 -10.31 13.43 -1.25
C ASP A 8 -10.72 11.99 -1.63
N ASP A 9 -10.46 11.55 -2.87
CA ASP A 9 -10.81 10.19 -3.35
C ASP A 9 -9.60 9.23 -3.38
N ALA A 10 -8.46 9.69 -2.88
CA ALA A 10 -7.21 8.97 -3.03
C ALA A 10 -7.07 7.93 -1.90
N GLU A 11 -7.32 6.66 -2.23
CA GLU A 11 -7.26 5.56 -1.26
C GLU A 11 -5.84 5.38 -0.69
N THR A 12 -5.76 5.11 0.62
CA THR A 12 -4.52 4.66 1.24
C THR A 12 -4.34 3.17 0.98
N ILE A 13 -3.21 2.82 0.38
CA ILE A 13 -2.90 1.41 0.05
C ILE A 13 -1.99 0.86 1.13
N VAL A 14 -2.38 -0.28 1.71
CA VAL A 14 -1.57 -1.04 2.66
C VAL A 14 -1.19 -2.37 1.99
N ARG A 15 0.10 -2.65 1.86
CA ARG A 15 0.56 -3.90 1.25
C ARG A 15 1.78 -4.46 1.98
N PRO A 16 1.93 -5.79 2.06
CA PRO A 16 3.11 -6.37 2.67
C PRO A 16 4.36 -6.09 1.81
N CYS A 17 5.49 -5.83 2.46
CA CYS A 17 6.77 -5.55 1.80
C CYS A 17 7.65 -6.81 1.76
N THR A 18 8.33 -7.06 0.64
CA THR A 18 9.20 -8.23 0.44
C THR A 18 10.43 -8.25 1.36
N SER A 19 10.86 -7.09 1.86
CA SER A 19 11.96 -6.97 2.83
C SER A 19 11.53 -7.24 4.29
N GLY A 20 10.24 -7.58 4.50
CA GLY A 20 9.63 -7.71 5.81
C GLY A 20 8.88 -6.43 6.19
N GLY A 21 7.73 -6.59 6.85
CA GLY A 21 6.85 -5.48 7.24
C GLY A 21 5.76 -5.17 6.21
N TRP A 22 5.17 -3.99 6.36
CA TRP A 22 4.00 -3.49 5.66
C TRP A 22 4.25 -2.08 5.15
N GLN A 23 4.05 -1.90 3.87
CA GLN A 23 4.13 -0.64 3.18
C GLN A 23 2.77 0.05 3.18
N VAL A 24 2.73 1.29 3.63
CA VAL A 24 1.57 2.18 3.64
C VAL A 24 1.84 3.30 2.65
N GLU A 25 1.00 3.40 1.64
CA GLU A 25 1.09 4.38 0.58
C GLU A 25 -0.05 5.38 0.71
N VAL A 26 0.33 6.62 0.97
CA VAL A 26 -0.58 7.70 1.29
C VAL A 26 -0.48 8.72 0.18
N PRO A 27 -1.53 8.91 -0.62
CA PRO A 27 -1.57 9.97 -1.61
C PRO A 27 -1.56 11.34 -0.92
N THR A 28 -0.72 12.24 -1.43
CA THR A 28 -0.55 13.62 -0.94
C THR A 28 -0.62 14.58 -2.13
N SER A 29 -0.80 15.87 -1.88
CA SER A 29 -0.89 16.87 -2.96
C SER A 29 0.35 16.96 -3.86
N GLY A 30 1.48 16.36 -3.46
CA GLY A 30 2.73 16.34 -4.22
C GLY A 30 3.14 14.96 -4.79
N GLY A 31 2.32 13.92 -4.60
CA GLY A 31 2.67 12.54 -5.00
C GLY A 31 2.20 11.51 -3.98
N VAL A 32 2.99 10.46 -3.74
CA VAL A 32 2.66 9.40 -2.78
C VAL A 32 3.73 9.34 -1.69
N ASN A 33 3.31 9.43 -0.44
CA ASN A 33 4.17 9.20 0.71
C ASN A 33 4.13 7.72 1.08
N VAL A 34 5.30 7.08 1.15
CA VAL A 34 5.42 5.64 1.40
C VAL A 34 6.10 5.42 2.74
N THR A 35 5.43 4.70 3.65
CA THR A 35 5.98 4.37 4.98
C THR A 35 6.01 2.86 5.16
N ILE A 36 7.13 2.32 5.66
CA ILE A 36 7.25 0.89 5.97
C ILE A 36 7.19 0.71 7.49
N VAL A 37 6.27 -0.14 7.94
CA VAL A 37 6.07 -0.48 9.35
C VAL A 37 6.21 -1.98 9.55
N PRO A 38 6.59 -2.46 10.75
CA PRO A 38 6.90 -3.87 10.95
C PRO A 38 5.67 -4.79 10.96
N THR A 39 4.46 -4.27 11.26
CA THR A 39 3.25 -5.09 11.42
C THR A 39 2.03 -4.48 10.72
N GLU A 40 1.08 -5.33 10.33
CA GLU A 40 -0.17 -4.93 9.67
C GLU A 40 -0.98 -3.97 10.56
N GLN A 41 -1.01 -4.25 11.86
CA GLN A 41 -1.74 -3.44 12.82
C GLN A 41 -1.18 -2.01 12.87
N ASP A 42 0.15 -1.87 12.82
CA ASP A 42 0.81 -0.58 12.79
C ASP A 42 0.51 0.16 11.48
N ALA A 43 0.39 -0.57 10.36
CA ALA A 43 0.06 -0.01 9.05
C ALA A 43 -1.36 0.54 9.01
N LEU A 44 -2.32 -0.23 9.54
CA LEU A 44 -3.70 0.19 9.69
C LEU A 44 -3.84 1.35 10.68
N ALA A 45 -3.10 1.33 11.79
CA ALA A 45 -3.08 2.43 12.75
C ALA A 45 -2.56 3.72 12.12
N LEU A 46 -1.49 3.64 11.32
CA LEU A 46 -0.93 4.77 10.59
C LEU A 46 -1.93 5.32 9.58
N ALA A 47 -2.54 4.46 8.76
CA ALA A 47 -3.56 4.86 7.79
C ALA A 47 -4.75 5.58 8.46
N ARG A 48 -5.24 5.04 9.59
CA ARG A 48 -6.30 5.66 10.39
C ARG A 48 -5.89 6.97 11.05
N SER A 49 -4.61 7.10 11.43
CA SER A 49 -4.09 8.35 12.02
C SER A 49 -3.99 9.48 11.01
N ILE A 50 -3.85 9.16 9.72
CA ILE A 50 -3.77 10.14 8.63
C ILE A 50 -5.15 10.70 8.30
N GLY A 51 -6.17 9.83 8.28
CA GLY A 51 -7.53 10.26 8.07
C GLY A 51 -8.54 9.24 8.62
N PRO A 52 -9.41 9.62 9.57
CA PRO A 52 -10.45 8.70 10.05
C PRO A 52 -11.50 8.38 8.98
N THR A 53 -11.57 9.17 7.90
CA THR A 53 -12.50 9.03 6.78
C THR A 53 -11.85 8.51 5.50
N ILE A 54 -10.54 8.19 5.52
CA ILE A 54 -9.84 7.75 4.32
C ILE A 54 -10.16 6.29 4.01
N GLN A 55 -10.34 5.97 2.74
CA GLN A 55 -10.51 4.58 2.33
C GLN A 55 -9.17 3.86 2.40
N VAL A 56 -9.12 2.74 3.12
CA VAL A 56 -7.92 1.91 3.24
C VAL A 56 -8.13 0.62 2.48
N ARG A 57 -7.31 0.39 1.46
CA ARG A 57 -7.27 -0.88 0.72
C ARG A 57 -6.06 -1.67 1.13
N VAL A 58 -6.29 -2.83 1.74
CA VAL A 58 -5.26 -3.79 2.06
C VAL A 58 -5.08 -4.72 0.86
N LEU A 59 -3.91 -4.71 0.23
CA LEU A 59 -3.56 -5.63 -0.85
C LEU A 59 -2.98 -6.93 -0.26
N PRO A 60 -3.43 -8.11 -0.74
CA PRO A 60 -2.90 -9.38 -0.28
C PRO A 60 -1.44 -9.57 -0.68
N ALA A 61 -0.70 -10.34 0.11
CA ALA A 61 0.72 -10.67 -0.13
C ALA A 61 1.00 -11.38 -1.46
N THR A 62 -0.04 -11.89 -2.11
CA THR A 62 0.04 -12.65 -3.36
C THR A 62 0.65 -11.84 -4.52
N GLU A 63 0.56 -10.51 -4.48
CA GLU A 63 1.15 -9.63 -5.52
C GLU A 63 2.66 -9.37 -5.31
N CYS A 64 3.27 -9.87 -4.22
CA CYS A 64 4.74 -9.80 -4.03
C CYS A 64 5.51 -10.90 -4.79
N GLN A 65 4.83 -11.87 -5.40
CA GLN A 65 5.47 -13.02 -6.06
C GLN A 65 5.55 -12.94 -7.59
N SER A 66 4.93 -11.94 -8.23
CA SER A 66 4.73 -11.95 -9.69
C SER A 66 5.95 -11.57 -10.54
N SER A 67 7.18 -11.68 -10.02
CA SER A 67 8.38 -11.63 -10.87
C SER A 67 9.43 -12.71 -10.56
N ARG A 68 9.14 -13.71 -9.70
CA ARG A 68 10.12 -14.79 -9.46
C ARG A 68 9.61 -16.23 -9.61
N SER A 69 8.35 -16.43 -9.99
CA SER A 69 7.79 -17.77 -10.24
C SER A 69 7.21 -17.94 -11.64
N ALA A 70 7.92 -17.43 -12.65
CA ALA A 70 7.74 -17.84 -14.05
C ALA A 70 9.04 -18.50 -14.56
N LEU A 71 9.49 -19.53 -13.85
CA LEU A 71 10.31 -20.59 -14.42
C LEU A 71 9.60 -21.87 -13.99
N ASP A 72 8.54 -22.23 -14.71
CA ASP A 72 8.15 -23.63 -14.84
C ASP A 72 9.42 -24.40 -15.24
N PRO A 73 9.99 -25.30 -14.41
CA PRO A 73 10.81 -26.34 -14.97
C PRO A 73 9.87 -27.28 -15.71
N ASP A 74 9.67 -26.94 -16.98
CA ASP A 74 9.13 -27.80 -18.02
C ASP A 74 9.69 -29.21 -17.84
N GLN A 75 8.75 -30.14 -17.77
CA GLN A 75 8.93 -31.57 -17.72
C GLN A 75 9.89 -32.04 -18.83
N VAL A 76 10.99 -32.69 -18.48
CA VAL A 76 11.63 -33.72 -19.34
C VAL A 76 12.38 -34.74 -18.51
#